data_AF-A0A9N9Q922-F1
#
_entry.id   AF-A0A9N9Q922-F1
#
_cell.length_a   1.000
_cell.length_b   1.000
_cell.length_c   1.000
_cell.angle_alpha   90.00
_cell.angle_beta   90.00
_cell.angle_gamma   90.00
#
_symmetry.space_group_name_H-M   'P 1'
#
loop_
_entity.id
_entity.type
_entity.pdbx_description
1 polymer ?
#
loop_
_entity_poly.entity_id
_entity_poly.type
_entity_poly.pdbx_seq_one_letter_code
_entity_poly.pdbx_strand_id
1 'polypeptide(L)' 'MGTQNPFACKTCGRAYKRKSSLYNHMRWECGKEPQFKCSYCPYKGKQKIHFIMHVMAKHKEHKADVLNSACSKDAK' A
#
# COMPACT_ATOMS: atom_id res chain seq x y z
N MET A 1 -16.98 23.96 -4.76
CA MET A 1 -15.53 23.96 -4.42
C MET A 1 -14.88 22.71 -5.02
N GLY A 2 -14.28 22.84 -6.20
CA GLY A 2 -13.61 21.72 -6.87
C GLY A 2 -12.27 21.43 -6.21
N THR A 3 -12.02 20.18 -5.82
CA THR A 3 -10.70 19.80 -5.31
C THR A 3 -9.71 19.90 -6.46
N GLN A 4 -8.89 20.94 -6.50
CA GLN A 4 -7.80 21.03 -7.47
C GLN A 4 -6.75 19.98 -7.10
N ASN A 5 -6.75 18.88 -7.86
CA ASN A 5 -5.69 17.88 -7.83
C ASN A 5 -4.87 18.01 -9.13
N PRO A 6 -3.95 18.99 -9.21
CA PRO A 6 -3.23 19.27 -10.46
C PRO A 6 -2.28 18.14 -10.88
N PHE A 7 -2.00 17.18 -9.98
CA PHE A 7 -1.05 16.10 -10.23
C PHE A 7 -1.79 14.79 -10.53
N ALA A 8 -2.04 14.51 -11.80
CA ALA A 8 -2.69 13.27 -12.24
C ALA A 8 -1.68 12.21 -12.71
N CYS A 9 -1.94 10.96 -12.35
CA CYS A 9 -1.23 9.81 -12.88
C CYS A 9 -1.69 9.53 -14.31
N LYS A 10 -0.78 9.60 -15.28
CA LYS A 10 -1.11 9.36 -16.69
C LYS A 10 -1.46 7.91 -17.00
N THR A 11 -1.04 6.96 -16.15
CA THR A 11 -1.25 5.53 -16.38
C THR A 11 -2.63 5.05 -15.90
N CYS A 12 -3.13 5.58 -14.78
CA CYS A 12 -4.40 5.13 -14.20
C CYS A 12 -5.42 6.26 -13.96
N GLY A 13 -5.09 7.50 -14.31
CA GLY A 13 -5.97 8.67 -14.21
C GLY A 13 -6.15 9.22 -12.79
N ARG A 14 -5.58 8.61 -11.75
CA ARG A 14 -5.78 9.03 -10.35
C ARG A 14 -5.08 10.37 -10.08
N ALA A 15 -5.81 11.32 -9.48
CA ALA A 15 -5.32 12.68 -9.25
C ALA A 15 -4.99 12.95 -7.78
N TYR A 16 -3.93 13.72 -7.54
CA TYR A 16 -3.38 14.02 -6.23
C TYR A 16 -3.22 15.53 -6.01
N LYS A 17 -3.35 15.96 -4.75
CA LYS A 17 -3.12 17.34 -4.32
C LYS A 17 -1.65 17.75 -4.34
N ARG A 18 -0.74 16.78 -4.18
CA ARG A 18 0.71 17.01 -4.06
C ARG A 18 1.50 16.15 -5.04
N LYS A 19 2.58 16.70 -5.58
CA LYS A 19 3.52 15.97 -6.45
C LYS A 19 4.17 14.78 -5.76
N SER A 20 4.51 14.90 -4.47
CA SER A 20 5.08 13.79 -3.68
C SER A 20 4.13 12.60 -3.55
N SER A 21 2.83 12.84 -3.42
CA SER A 21 1.80 11.80 -3.39
C SER A 21 1.68 11.09 -4.73
N LEU A 22 1.68 11.84 -5.85
CA LEU A 22 1.72 11.25 -7.18
C LEU A 22 3.00 10.42 -7.39
N TYR A 23 4.15 10.93 -6.98
CA TYR A 23 5.42 10.21 -7.08
C TYR A 23 5.40 8.89 -6.30
N ASN A 24 4.95 8.92 -5.04
CA ASN A 24 4.82 7.71 -4.22
C ASN A 24 3.85 6.70 -4.84
N HIS A 25 2.71 7.19 -5.36
CA HIS A 25 1.76 6.38 -6.09
C HIS A 25 2.39 5.70 -7.29
N MET A 26 3.10 6.44 -8.15
CA MET A 26 3.73 5.87 -9.34
C MET A 26 4.82 4.87 -8.99
N ARG A 27 5.57 5.11 -7.91
CA ARG A 27 6.68 4.25 -7.50
C ARG A 27 6.23 2.91 -6.91
N TRP A 28 5.16 2.92 -6.13
CA TRP A 28 4.81 1.76 -5.28
C TRP A 28 3.41 1.18 -5.53
N GLU A 29 2.52 1.90 -6.22
CA GLU A 29 1.12 1.46 -6.36
C GLU A 29 0.68 1.30 -7.82
N CYS A 30 1.08 2.22 -8.69
CA CYS A 30 0.68 2.24 -10.08
C CYS A 30 1.37 1.10 -10.84
N GLY A 31 0.58 0.20 -11.44
CA GLY A 31 1.12 -0.99 -12.10
C GLY A 31 1.83 -1.97 -11.15
N LYS A 32 1.76 -1.77 -9.83
CA LYS A 32 2.29 -2.69 -8.83
C LYS A 32 1.16 -3.55 -8.26
N GLU A 33 1.37 -4.85 -8.30
CA GLU A 33 0.52 -5.83 -7.63
C GLU A 33 0.68 -5.73 -6.11
N PRO A 34 -0.36 -6.10 -5.34
CA PRO A 34 -0.27 -6.07 -3.90
C PRO A 34 0.76 -7.09 -3.40
N GLN A 35 1.88 -6.59 -2.89
CA GLN A 35 2.98 -7.39 -2.40
C GLN A 35 2.71 -7.99 -1.01
N PHE A 36 1.80 -7.39 -0.24
CA PHE A 36 1.47 -7.82 1.11
C PHE A 36 0.15 -8.60 1.09
N LYS A 37 0.21 -9.91 1.31
CA LYS A 37 -0.96 -10.78 1.40
C LYS A 37 -1.19 -11.14 2.86
N CYS A 38 -2.43 -11.06 3.32
CA CYS A 38 -2.79 -11.53 4.64
C CYS A 38 -2.92 -13.06 4.62
N SER A 39 -2.27 -13.75 5.55
CA SER A 39 -2.39 -15.22 5.67
C SER A 39 -3.71 -15.65 6.31
N TYR A 40 -4.41 -14.72 6.96
CA TYR A 40 -5.61 -14.98 7.75
C TYR A 40 -6.92 -14.63 7.00
N CYS A 41 -6.83 -13.93 5.87
CA CYS A 41 -8.00 -13.54 5.07
C CYS A 41 -7.59 -13.17 3.63
N PRO A 42 -8.54 -13.00 2.68
CA PRO A 42 -8.20 -12.68 1.29
C PRO A 42 -7.71 -11.23 1.06
N TYR A 43 -7.47 -10.44 2.11
CA TYR A 43 -6.99 -9.07 1.99
C TYR A 43 -5.57 -9.01 1.40
N LYS A 44 -5.36 -8.08 0.47
CA LYS A 44 -4.07 -7.80 -0.13
C LYS A 44 -3.80 -6.29 -0.13
N GLY A 45 -2.62 -5.90 0.35
CA GLY A 45 -2.17 -4.51 0.41
C GLY A 45 -1.02 -4.24 -0.55
N LYS A 46 -1.00 -3.03 -1.11
CA LYS A 46 0.14 -2.53 -1.91
C LYS A 46 1.21 -1.86 -1.05
N GLN A 47 0.84 -1.39 0.13
CA GLN A 47 1.74 -0.70 1.06
C GLN A 47 1.81 -1.43 2.40
N LYS A 48 3.00 -1.47 2.97
CA LYS A 48 3.26 -2.11 4.28
C LYS A 48 2.40 -1.52 5.39
N ILE A 49 2.28 -0.19 5.45
CA ILE A 49 1.51 0.48 6.52
C ILE A 49 0.03 0.14 6.47
N HIS A 50 -0.56 0.06 5.28
CA HIS A 50 -1.96 -0.34 5.11
C HIS A 50 -2.16 -1.82 5.49
N PHE A 51 -1.20 -2.68 5.19
CA PHE A 51 -1.22 -4.09 5.61
C PHE A 51 -1.14 -4.24 7.13
N ILE A 52 -0.18 -3.59 7.78
CA ILE A 52 -0.04 -3.61 9.25
C ILE A 52 -1.32 -3.11 9.89
N MET A 53 -1.85 -1.97 9.44
CA MET A 53 -3.10 -1.42 9.98
C MET A 53 -4.28 -2.38 9.82
N HIS A 54 -4.39 -3.07 8.68
CA HIS A 54 -5.41 -4.10 8.45
C HIS A 54 -5.31 -5.23 9.49
N VAL A 55 -4.12 -5.82 9.68
CA VAL A 55 -3.91 -6.92 10.64
C VAL A 55 -4.18 -6.44 12.06
N MET A 56 -3.69 -5.26 12.44
CA MET A 56 -3.91 -4.71 13.77
C MET A 56 -5.41 -4.47 14.09
N ALA A 57 -6.21 -4.14 13.08
CA ALA A 57 -7.64 -3.87 13.23
C ALA A 57 -8.52 -5.14 13.12
N LYS A 58 -8.18 -6.06 12.20
CA LYS A 58 -9.01 -7.21 11.83
C LYS A 58 -8.53 -8.55 12.38
N HIS A 59 -7.26 -8.66 12.73
CA HIS A 59 -6.60 -9.89 13.20
C HIS A 59 -5.84 -9.60 14.49
N LYS A 60 -6.57 -9.20 15.54
CA LYS A 60 -5.98 -8.72 16.80
C LYS A 60 -5.16 -9.77 17.55
N GLU A 61 -5.47 -11.05 17.33
CA GLU A 61 -4.74 -12.18 17.90
C GLU A 61 -3.41 -12.48 17.18
N HIS A 62 -3.25 -12.03 15.92
CA HIS A 62 -2.08 -12.32 15.08
C HIS A 62 -1.12 -11.13 14.89
N LYS A 63 -1.19 -10.12 15.77
CA LYS A 63 -0.41 -8.88 15.65
C LYS A 63 1.10 -9.08 15.72
N ALA A 64 1.57 -10.05 16.51
CA ALA A 64 3.00 -10.29 16.76
C ALA A 64 3.73 -10.91 15.55
N ASP A 65 3.02 -11.72 14.76
CA ASP A 65 3.55 -12.45 13.61
C ASP A 65 3.86 -11.53 12.42
N VAL A 66 3.04 -10.49 12.24
CA VAL A 66 3.10 -9.59 11.08
C VAL A 66 4.17 -8.49 11.22
N LEU A 67 4.56 -8.13 12.44
CA LEU A 67 5.65 -7.17 12.68
C LEU A 67 7.03 -7.73 12.29
N ASN A 68 7.19 -9.06 12.33
CA ASN A 68 8.45 -9.75 11.99
C ASN A 68 8.63 -10.03 10.49
N SER A 69 7.57 -10.11 9.69
CA SER A 69 7.64 -10.33 8.22
C SER A 69 8.07 -9.09 7.42
N ALA A 70 8.83 -8.21 8.06
CA ALA A 70 9.26 -6.91 7.59
C ALA A 70 10.56 -6.95 6.76
N CYS A 71 11.12 -8.09 6.39
CA CYS A 71 12.27 -8.14 5.48
C CYS A 71 12.47 -9.53 4.88
N SER A 72 11.84 -9.79 3.73
CA SER A 72 12.39 -10.71 2.73
C SER A 72 12.66 -9.91 1.47
N LYS A 73 13.81 -9.23 1.47
CA LYS A 73 14.49 -8.89 0.21
C LYS A 73 15.33 -10.11 -0.15
N ASP A 74 14.69 -11.17 -0.60
CA ASP A 74 15.38 -12.30 -1.20
C ASP A 74 15.35 -12.11 -2.71
N ALA A 75 16.42 -11.51 -3.25
CA ALA A 75 16.83 -11.64 -4.64
C ALA A 75 18.23 -11.01 -4.89
N LYS A 76 19.28 -11.68 -4.42
CA LYS A 76 20.41 -12.14 -5.24
C LYS A 76 21.24 -13.12 -4.43
#